data_AF-A0A974WFF6-F1
#
_entry.id   AF-A0A974WFF6-F1
#
_cell.length_a   1.000
_cell.length_b   1.000
_cell.length_c   1.000
_cell.angle_alpha   90.00
_cell.angle_beta   90.00
_cell.angle_gamma   90.00
#
_symmetry.space_group_name_H-M   'P 1'
#
loop_
_entity.id
_entity.type
_entity.pdbx_description
1 polymer ?
#
loop_
_entity_poly.entity_id
_entity_poly.type
_entity_poly.pdbx_seq_one_letter_code
_entity_poly.pdbx_strand_id
1 'polypeptide(L)'
;MNTYKIIFAIFISTLFIISCSKRDERNYSNAEDYCLNIKANIDSVIHERDTLQDSLLLEIVKKCGNSPKFVELRLSILSKLNRYNEGLEYIKSLDDSNFLNPYDSLVYSVSFQQKLIQDEFAKLDLTQKVVHEMENHLAEFPLDTLALANYCQFSLEYKSKDEVLDKIDSMARNNNFDRTYDFVVWLYFPDKQKLFHQRKLDWENQKSI
;
A
#
# COMPACT_ATOMS: atom_id res chain seq x y z
N MET A 1 27.10 11.35 19.81
CA MET A 1 26.51 12.35 20.72
C MET A 1 25.32 13.02 20.02
N ASN A 2 24.07 12.61 20.33
CA ASN A 2 22.83 13.42 20.27
C ASN A 2 21.54 12.61 20.45
N THR A 3 21.60 11.28 20.51
CA THR A 3 20.42 10.39 20.69
C THR A 3 19.62 10.72 21.97
N TYR A 4 20.33 11.06 23.06
CA TYR A 4 19.70 11.41 24.34
C TYR A 4 18.90 12.72 24.31
N LYS A 5 19.23 13.66 23.41
CA LYS A 5 18.49 14.93 23.28
C LYS A 5 17.16 14.74 22.54
N ILE A 6 17.13 13.82 21.58
CA ILE A 6 15.92 13.46 20.83
C ILE A 6 14.97 12.68 21.74
N ILE A 7 15.47 11.70 22.50
CA ILE A 7 14.68 10.93 23.47
C ILE A 7 14.11 11.84 24.57
N PHE A 8 14.87 12.83 25.05
CA PHE A 8 14.41 13.79 26.05
C PHE A 8 13.35 14.76 25.49
N ALA A 9 13.47 15.20 24.24
CA ALA A 9 12.45 16.02 23.57
C ALA A 9 11.14 15.24 23.36
N ILE A 10 11.24 13.95 23.01
CA ILE A 10 10.09 13.06 22.87
C ILE A 10 9.41 12.83 24.23
N PHE A 11 10.18 12.57 25.30
CA PHE A 11 9.67 12.36 26.65
C PHE A 11 8.98 13.61 27.24
N ILE A 12 9.50 14.81 26.96
CA ILE A 12 8.83 16.07 27.37
C ILE A 12 7.55 16.30 26.58
N SER A 13 7.52 15.95 25.29
CA SER A 13 6.30 16.09 24.48
C SER A 13 5.18 15.15 24.94
N THR A 14 5.50 13.91 25.35
CA THR A 14 4.51 12.96 25.89
C THR A 14 4.00 13.35 27.28
N LEU A 15 4.83 13.95 28.15
CA LEU A 15 4.39 14.47 29.45
C LEU A 15 3.47 15.70 29.32
N PHE A 16 3.69 16.56 28.33
CA PHE A 16 2.80 17.71 28.08
C PHE A 16 1.41 17.31 27.56
N ILE A 17 1.30 16.16 26.88
CA ILE A 17 0.03 15.65 26.34
C ILE A 17 -0.88 15.08 27.44
N ILE A 18 -0.31 14.49 28.51
CA ILE A 18 -1.10 13.92 29.61
C ILE A 18 -1.72 15.03 30.50
N SER A 19 -1.10 16.21 30.60
CA SER A 19 -1.63 17.34 31.39
C SER A 19 -2.63 18.25 30.65
N CYS A 20 -2.90 18.03 29.36
CA CYS A 20 -3.85 18.83 28.58
C CYS A 20 -5.14 18.07 28.20
N SER A 21 -5.54 17.08 29.01
CA SER A 21 -6.84 16.42 28.91
C SER A 21 -7.96 17.31 29.43
N LYS A 22 -8.28 18.41 28.74
CA LYS A 22 -9.55 19.12 28.89
C LYS A 22 -9.77 20.03 27.69
N ARG A 23 -10.74 19.62 26.84
CA ARG A 23 -11.47 20.40 25.82
C ARG A 23 -10.60 21.33 24.96
N ASP A 24 -10.30 20.94 23.72
CA ASP A 24 -10.32 21.87 22.58
C ASP A 24 -10.01 21.16 21.26
N GLU A 25 -10.69 21.61 20.19
CA GLU A 25 -10.52 21.21 18.79
C GLU A 25 -9.06 21.31 18.29
N ARG A 26 -8.17 22.00 19.02
CA ARG A 26 -6.73 22.12 18.72
C ARG A 26 -5.96 20.80 18.84
N ASN A 27 -6.42 19.84 19.66
CA ASN A 27 -5.76 18.54 19.79
C ASN A 27 -5.95 17.64 18.55
N TYR A 28 -7.00 17.87 17.76
CA TYR A 28 -7.22 17.13 16.51
C TYR A 28 -6.21 17.51 15.44
N SER A 29 -5.90 18.81 15.27
CA SER A 29 -4.84 19.27 14.36
C SER A 29 -3.49 18.63 14.72
N ASN A 30 -3.14 18.62 16.01
CA ASN A 30 -1.88 18.03 16.46
C ASN A 30 -1.81 16.51 16.27
N ALA A 31 -2.93 15.79 16.39
CA ALA A 31 -2.97 14.34 16.14
C ALA A 31 -2.91 14.02 14.64
N GLU A 32 -3.57 14.83 13.81
CA GLU A 32 -3.52 14.74 12.34
C GLU A 32 -2.10 15.06 11.83
N ASP A 33 -1.51 16.17 12.27
CA ASP A 33 -0.13 16.55 11.95
C ASP A 33 0.88 15.47 12.39
N TYR A 34 0.63 14.84 13.54
CA TYR A 34 1.44 13.72 14.03
C TYR A 34 1.30 12.47 13.14
N CYS A 35 0.07 12.05 12.81
CA CYS A 35 -0.18 10.93 11.90
C CYS A 35 0.42 11.19 10.50
N LEU A 36 0.34 12.43 10.00
CA LEU A 36 0.93 12.82 8.71
C LEU A 36 2.46 12.82 8.74
N ASN A 37 3.07 13.31 9.82
CA ASN A 37 4.53 13.30 9.98
C ASN A 37 5.08 11.86 10.07
N ILE A 38 4.33 10.96 10.73
CA ILE A 38 4.68 9.53 10.77
C ILE A 38 4.48 8.88 9.40
N LYS A 39 3.40 9.19 8.68
CA LYS A 39 3.20 8.69 7.31
C LYS A 39 4.41 9.04 6.41
N ALA A 40 4.96 10.24 6.57
CA ALA A 40 6.13 10.69 5.81
C ALA A 40 7.46 10.02 6.24
N ASN A 41 7.55 9.50 7.46
CA ASN A 41 8.80 9.00 8.06
C ASN A 41 8.69 7.56 8.57
N ILE A 42 7.73 6.80 8.08
CA ILE A 42 7.40 5.49 8.65
C ILE A 42 8.58 4.50 8.58
N ASP A 43 9.37 4.55 7.51
CA ASP A 43 10.53 3.68 7.35
C ASP A 43 11.67 3.99 8.33
N SER A 44 11.87 5.27 8.69
CA SER A 44 12.89 5.67 9.66
C SER A 44 12.45 5.39 11.10
N VAL A 45 11.17 5.57 11.40
CA VAL A 45 10.58 5.23 12.71
C VAL A 45 10.63 3.72 12.96
N ILE A 46 10.53 2.89 11.91
CA ILE A 46 10.45 1.42 12.02
C ILE A 46 11.83 0.72 12.06
N HIS A 47 12.90 1.34 11.55
CA HIS A 47 14.22 0.71 11.49
C HIS A 47 14.93 0.57 12.86
N GLU A 48 14.47 1.27 13.90
CA GLU A 48 15.06 1.27 15.24
C GLU A 48 14.32 0.32 16.20
N ARG A 49 14.16 -0.96 15.83
CA ARG A 49 13.43 -2.00 16.60
C ARG A 49 13.99 -2.21 18.03
N ASP A 50 13.46 -1.45 18.97
CA ASP A 50 13.40 -1.77 20.40
C ASP A 50 11.93 -1.81 20.84
N THR A 51 11.62 -2.67 21.82
CA THR A 51 10.27 -2.92 22.39
C THR A 51 9.46 -1.66 22.78
N LEU A 52 10.11 -0.50 22.95
CA LEU A 52 9.46 0.79 23.20
C LEU A 52 8.66 1.33 22.00
N GLN A 53 8.98 0.90 20.77
CA GLN A 53 8.36 1.42 19.55
C GLN A 53 7.00 0.78 19.26
N ASP A 54 6.76 -0.47 19.65
CA ASP A 54 5.47 -1.13 19.44
C ASP A 54 4.34 -0.42 20.20
N SER A 55 4.59 0.01 21.44
CA SER A 55 3.63 0.80 22.22
C SER A 55 3.31 2.15 21.56
N LEU A 56 4.30 2.79 20.96
CA LEU A 56 4.13 4.07 20.26
C LEU A 56 3.29 3.90 19.00
N LEU A 57 3.59 2.88 18.20
CA LEU A 57 2.83 2.50 17.00
C LEU A 57 1.36 2.18 17.33
N LEU A 58 1.10 1.51 18.45
CA LEU A 58 -0.26 1.25 18.93
C LEU A 58 -0.97 2.52 19.41
N GLU A 59 -0.27 3.45 20.03
CA GLU A 59 -0.83 4.75 20.41
C GLU A 59 -1.21 5.57 19.17
N ILE A 60 -0.39 5.51 18.11
CA ILE A 60 -0.69 6.12 16.80
C ILE A 60 -1.96 5.53 16.21
N VAL A 61 -2.09 4.20 16.18
CA VAL A 61 -3.30 3.50 15.71
C VAL A 61 -4.55 3.96 16.46
N LYS A 62 -4.45 4.16 17.78
CA LYS A 62 -5.57 4.68 18.60
C LYS A 62 -5.90 6.13 18.28
N LYS A 63 -4.89 6.96 17.98
CA LYS A 63 -5.07 8.40 17.72
C LYS A 63 -5.54 8.72 16.30
N CYS A 64 -5.16 7.94 15.29
CA CYS A 64 -5.54 8.23 13.91
C CYS A 64 -7.04 7.94 13.60
N GLY A 65 -7.85 7.52 14.58
CA GLY A 65 -9.30 7.36 14.43
C GLY A 65 -9.71 6.40 13.29
N ASN A 66 -10.95 6.55 12.80
CA ASN A 66 -11.48 5.81 11.64
C ASN A 66 -11.62 6.71 10.40
N SER A 67 -10.89 7.83 10.34
CA SER A 67 -10.93 8.70 9.18
C SER A 67 -10.40 7.95 7.95
N PRO A 68 -11.09 8.03 6.79
CA PRO A 68 -10.59 7.49 5.51
C PRO A 68 -9.14 7.86 5.22
N LYS A 69 -8.72 9.07 5.62
CA LYS A 69 -7.36 9.60 5.43
C LYS A 69 -6.25 8.75 6.06
N PHE A 70 -6.57 7.95 7.09
CA PHE A 70 -5.58 7.20 7.86
C PHE A 70 -5.72 5.68 7.76
N VAL A 71 -6.64 5.19 6.94
CA VAL A 71 -6.88 3.75 6.76
C VAL A 71 -5.59 3.03 6.36
N GLU A 72 -4.95 3.50 5.28
CA GLU A 72 -3.68 2.96 4.77
C GLU A 72 -2.57 2.97 5.84
N LEU A 73 -2.44 4.07 6.59
CA LEU A 73 -1.42 4.20 7.64
C LEU A 73 -1.66 3.19 8.76
N ARG A 74 -2.91 3.07 9.22
CA ARG A 74 -3.29 2.15 10.29
C ARG A 74 -3.08 0.70 9.87
N LEU A 75 -3.49 0.33 8.66
CA LEU A 75 -3.26 -1.01 8.12
C LEU A 75 -1.77 -1.31 7.94
N SER A 76 -0.99 -0.35 7.49
CA SER A 76 0.47 -0.49 7.39
C SER A 76 1.11 -0.76 8.74
N ILE A 77 0.71 -0.01 9.78
CA ILE A 77 1.21 -0.22 11.15
C ILE A 77 0.78 -1.59 11.68
N LEU A 78 -0.48 -1.98 11.52
CA LEU A 78 -0.98 -3.29 11.99
C LEU A 78 -0.28 -4.46 11.29
N SER A 79 0.00 -4.34 9.99
CA SER A 79 0.75 -5.33 9.22
C SER A 79 2.19 -5.48 9.73
N LYS A 80 2.89 -4.36 10.00
CA LYS A 80 4.26 -4.34 10.53
C LYS A 80 4.36 -4.90 11.95
N LEU A 81 3.34 -4.67 12.77
CA LEU A 81 3.22 -5.24 14.13
C LEU A 81 2.75 -6.71 14.12
N ASN A 82 2.54 -7.32 12.94
CA ASN A 82 1.98 -8.66 12.78
C ASN A 82 0.61 -8.86 13.45
N ARG A 83 -0.16 -7.77 13.66
CA ARG A 83 -1.48 -7.80 14.28
C ARG A 83 -2.56 -8.03 13.23
N TYR A 84 -2.44 -9.15 12.52
CA TYR A 84 -3.23 -9.36 11.30
C TYR A 84 -4.73 -9.54 11.57
N ASN A 85 -5.11 -10.23 12.65
CA ASN A 85 -6.53 -10.37 13.01
C ASN A 85 -7.20 -9.01 13.25
N GLU A 86 -6.50 -8.10 13.93
CA GLU A 86 -7.02 -6.75 14.20
C GLU A 86 -7.08 -5.88 12.95
N GLY A 87 -6.16 -6.06 12.01
CA GLY A 87 -6.27 -5.44 10.69
C GLY A 87 -7.52 -5.91 9.95
N LEU A 88 -7.82 -7.21 9.98
CA LEU A 88 -9.04 -7.75 9.36
C LEU A 88 -10.31 -7.24 10.03
N GLU A 89 -10.35 -7.20 11.36
CA GLU A 89 -11.49 -6.61 12.09
C GLU A 89 -11.66 -5.14 11.76
N TYR A 90 -10.56 -4.39 11.66
CA TYR A 90 -10.59 -2.99 11.29
C TYR A 90 -11.13 -2.81 9.87
N ILE A 91 -10.64 -3.57 8.87
CA ILE A 91 -11.14 -3.50 7.48
C ILE A 91 -12.64 -3.78 7.42
N LYS A 92 -13.10 -4.84 8.10
CA LYS A 92 -14.53 -5.20 8.17
C LYS A 92 -15.41 -4.16 8.85
N SER A 93 -14.83 -3.27 9.64
CA SER A 93 -15.54 -2.19 10.33
C SER A 93 -15.67 -0.90 9.50
N LEU A 94 -15.00 -0.83 8.35
CA LEU A 94 -15.01 0.33 7.46
C LEU A 94 -16.06 0.14 6.36
N ASP A 95 -16.65 1.26 5.92
CA ASP A 95 -17.44 1.27 4.69
C ASP A 95 -16.50 1.30 3.48
N ASP A 96 -16.93 0.78 2.33
CA ASP A 96 -16.11 0.79 1.11
C ASP A 96 -15.74 2.22 0.67
N SER A 97 -16.53 3.23 1.06
CA SER A 97 -16.24 4.65 0.80
C SER A 97 -15.05 5.21 1.60
N ASN A 98 -14.55 4.48 2.61
CA ASN A 98 -13.35 4.84 3.34
C ASN A 98 -12.06 4.52 2.58
N PHE A 99 -12.14 3.77 1.49
CA PHE A 99 -10.99 3.39 0.68
C PHE A 99 -10.86 4.29 -0.55
N LEU A 100 -9.62 4.44 -1.04
CA LEU A 100 -9.35 5.33 -2.16
C LEU A 100 -9.85 4.73 -3.47
N ASN A 101 -9.67 3.42 -3.64
CA ASN A 101 -10.14 2.67 -4.80
C ASN A 101 -11.16 1.60 -4.41
N PRO A 102 -12.10 1.24 -5.30
CA PRO A 102 -13.10 0.21 -5.05
C PRO A 102 -12.53 -1.17 -4.65
N TYR A 103 -11.31 -1.48 -5.11
CA TYR A 103 -10.66 -2.78 -4.86
C TYR A 103 -9.74 -2.79 -3.62
N ASP A 104 -9.46 -1.65 -3.00
CA ASP A 104 -8.46 -1.55 -1.91
C ASP A 104 -8.87 -2.37 -0.68
N SER A 105 -10.16 -2.38 -0.32
CA SER A 105 -10.69 -3.17 0.80
C SER A 105 -10.37 -4.67 0.63
N LEU A 106 -10.54 -5.18 -0.59
CA LEU A 106 -10.22 -6.57 -0.93
C LEU A 106 -8.70 -6.81 -0.89
N VAL A 107 -7.91 -5.91 -1.47
CA VAL A 107 -6.43 -5.98 -1.46
C VAL A 107 -5.89 -6.08 -0.05
N TYR A 108 -6.32 -5.18 0.84
CA TYR A 108 -5.89 -5.20 2.23
C TYR A 108 -6.37 -6.46 2.94
N SER A 109 -7.63 -6.86 2.74
CA SER A 109 -8.19 -8.06 3.36
C SER A 109 -7.40 -9.31 3.00
N VAL A 110 -7.12 -9.51 1.71
CA VAL A 110 -6.38 -10.67 1.22
C VAL A 110 -4.93 -10.64 1.70
N SER A 111 -4.27 -9.48 1.64
CA SER A 111 -2.90 -9.31 2.14
C SER A 111 -2.77 -9.74 3.61
N PHE A 112 -3.77 -9.43 4.43
CA PHE A 112 -3.82 -9.81 5.83
C PHE A 112 -4.18 -11.30 6.03
N GLN A 113 -5.16 -11.82 5.27
CA GLN A 113 -5.56 -13.24 5.32
C GLN A 113 -4.42 -14.19 4.93
N GLN A 114 -3.68 -13.86 3.86
CA GLN A 114 -2.54 -14.67 3.41
C GLN A 114 -1.43 -14.81 4.47
N LYS A 115 -1.30 -13.86 5.39
CA LYS A 115 -0.34 -13.96 6.52
C LYS A 115 -0.80 -14.92 7.62
N LEU A 116 -2.10 -15.21 7.68
CA LEU A 116 -2.71 -16.11 8.67
C LEU A 116 -2.89 -17.53 8.15
N ILE A 117 -3.05 -17.68 6.84
CA ILE A 117 -3.27 -18.98 6.17
C ILE A 117 -1.92 -19.66 5.94
N GLN A 118 -1.83 -20.96 6.22
CA GLN A 118 -0.65 -21.77 5.86
C GLN A 118 -0.83 -22.57 4.56
N ASP A 119 -2.08 -22.82 4.15
CA ASP A 119 -2.41 -23.53 2.92
C ASP A 119 -2.12 -22.66 1.69
N GLU A 120 -1.13 -23.08 0.89
CA GLU A 120 -0.72 -22.39 -0.34
C GLU A 120 -1.83 -22.39 -1.41
N PHE A 121 -2.69 -23.40 -1.47
CA PHE A 121 -3.82 -23.41 -2.41
C PHE A 121 -4.87 -22.36 -2.03
N ALA A 122 -5.17 -22.24 -0.73
CA ALA A 122 -6.07 -21.22 -0.23
C ALA A 122 -5.50 -19.80 -0.42
N LYS A 123 -4.18 -19.62 -0.25
CA LYS A 123 -3.53 -18.34 -0.59
C LYS A 123 -3.68 -18.01 -2.07
N LEU A 124 -3.43 -18.98 -2.94
CA LEU A 124 -3.54 -18.81 -4.39
C LEU A 124 -4.95 -18.41 -4.82
N ASP A 125 -5.99 -19.05 -4.28
CA ASP A 125 -7.39 -18.71 -4.57
C ASP A 125 -7.71 -17.25 -4.19
N LEU A 126 -7.21 -16.79 -3.04
CA LEU A 126 -7.37 -15.40 -2.61
C LEU A 126 -6.58 -14.42 -3.49
N THR A 127 -5.34 -14.75 -3.86
CA THR A 127 -4.54 -13.93 -4.80
C THR A 127 -5.26 -13.78 -6.12
N GLN A 128 -5.81 -14.87 -6.67
CA GLN A 128 -6.52 -14.87 -7.95
C GLN A 128 -7.77 -13.99 -7.92
N LYS A 129 -8.51 -13.96 -6.80
CA LYS A 129 -9.65 -13.03 -6.62
C LYS A 129 -9.22 -11.57 -6.69
N VAL A 130 -8.12 -11.21 -6.03
CA VAL A 130 -7.57 -9.84 -6.09
C VAL A 130 -7.17 -9.48 -7.51
N VAL A 131 -6.45 -10.37 -8.20
CA VAL A 131 -6.04 -10.15 -9.59
C VAL A 131 -7.25 -9.96 -10.50
N HIS A 132 -8.31 -10.76 -10.33
CA HIS A 132 -9.53 -10.62 -11.12
C HIS A 132 -10.20 -9.25 -10.93
N GLU A 133 -10.34 -8.78 -9.69
CA GLU A 133 -10.91 -7.45 -9.43
C GLU A 133 -10.04 -6.32 -9.99
N MET A 134 -8.71 -6.47 -9.94
CA MET A 134 -7.80 -5.52 -10.58
C MET A 134 -7.94 -5.52 -12.10
N GLU A 135 -8.13 -6.68 -12.73
CA GLU A 135 -8.37 -6.77 -14.17
C GLU A 135 -9.68 -6.06 -14.56
N ASN A 136 -10.74 -6.20 -13.76
CA ASN A 136 -12.01 -5.49 -13.97
C ASN A 136 -11.82 -3.97 -13.83
N HIS A 137 -11.14 -3.51 -12.78
CA HIS A 137 -10.85 -2.08 -12.59
C HIS A 137 -9.98 -1.51 -13.71
N LEU A 138 -8.93 -2.23 -14.13
CA LEU A 138 -8.04 -1.79 -15.21
C LEU A 138 -8.69 -1.80 -16.59
N ALA A 139 -9.79 -2.53 -16.78
CA ALA A 139 -10.59 -2.43 -18.00
C ALA A 139 -11.30 -1.06 -18.10
N GLU A 140 -11.70 -0.48 -16.97
CA GLU A 140 -12.35 0.84 -16.90
C GLU A 140 -11.34 1.99 -16.74
N PHE A 141 -10.27 1.75 -15.97
CA PHE A 141 -9.24 2.72 -15.60
C PHE A 141 -7.83 2.23 -15.97
N PRO A 142 -7.53 2.03 -17.27
CA PRO A 142 -6.29 1.43 -17.75
C PRO A 142 -5.02 2.25 -17.47
N LEU A 143 -5.15 3.50 -17.03
CA LEU A 143 -4.04 4.39 -16.67
C LEU A 143 -3.78 4.47 -15.17
N ASP A 144 -4.53 3.74 -14.35
CA ASP A 144 -4.30 3.71 -12.91
C ASP A 144 -2.99 2.97 -12.60
N THR A 145 -1.94 3.76 -12.38
CA THR A 145 -0.59 3.28 -12.05
C THR A 145 -0.54 2.43 -10.79
N LEU A 146 -1.40 2.72 -9.82
CA LEU A 146 -1.42 2.01 -8.54
C LEU A 146 -2.09 0.64 -8.73
N ALA A 147 -3.21 0.61 -9.46
CA ALA A 147 -3.87 -0.64 -9.84
C ALA A 147 -2.93 -1.52 -10.68
N LEU A 148 -2.20 -0.94 -11.65
CA LEU A 148 -1.22 -1.67 -12.46
C LEU A 148 -0.07 -2.24 -11.60
N ALA A 149 0.44 -1.45 -10.64
CA ALA A 149 1.50 -1.90 -9.75
C ALA A 149 1.04 -3.05 -8.85
N ASN A 150 -0.15 -2.92 -8.24
CA ASN A 150 -0.72 -3.98 -7.43
C ASN A 150 -1.03 -5.23 -8.28
N TYR A 151 -1.56 -5.05 -9.49
CA TYR A 151 -1.78 -6.16 -10.44
C TYR A 151 -0.51 -6.96 -10.70
N CYS A 152 0.61 -6.26 -10.97
CA CYS A 152 1.91 -6.88 -11.16
C CYS A 152 2.32 -7.66 -9.91
N GLN A 153 2.25 -7.02 -8.74
CA GLN A 153 2.64 -7.62 -7.46
C GLN A 153 1.88 -8.92 -7.19
N PHE A 154 0.54 -8.91 -7.25
CA PHE A 154 -0.28 -10.07 -6.97
C PHE A 154 -0.18 -11.14 -8.06
N SER A 155 -0.10 -10.75 -9.34
CA SER A 155 0.01 -11.73 -10.44
C SER A 155 1.33 -12.50 -10.40
N LEU A 156 2.43 -11.84 -9.99
CA LEU A 156 3.75 -12.48 -9.88
C LEU A 156 3.85 -13.51 -8.75
N GLU A 157 2.86 -13.60 -7.85
CA GLU A 157 2.82 -14.66 -6.85
C GLU A 157 2.56 -16.04 -7.47
N TYR A 158 1.95 -16.11 -8.67
CA TYR A 158 1.56 -17.39 -9.29
C TYR A 158 1.65 -17.46 -10.81
N LYS A 159 1.88 -16.35 -11.51
CA LYS A 159 2.18 -16.32 -12.93
C LYS A 159 3.67 -16.05 -13.16
N SER A 160 4.20 -16.55 -14.25
CA SER A 160 5.55 -16.19 -14.67
C SER A 160 5.61 -14.70 -15.07
N LYS A 161 6.81 -14.12 -15.00
CA LYS A 161 7.03 -12.73 -15.43
C LYS A 161 6.57 -12.50 -16.87
N ASP A 162 6.86 -13.43 -17.77
CA ASP A 162 6.50 -13.31 -19.18
C ASP A 162 4.97 -13.31 -19.38
N GLU A 163 4.23 -14.16 -18.66
CA GLU A 163 2.76 -14.16 -18.70
C GLU A 163 2.14 -12.85 -18.19
N VAL A 164 2.70 -12.28 -17.12
CA VAL A 164 2.24 -10.99 -16.57
C VAL A 164 2.49 -9.87 -17.57
N LEU A 165 3.67 -9.85 -18.19
CA LEU A 165 4.04 -8.86 -19.20
C LEU A 165 3.17 -8.96 -20.45
N ASP A 166 2.94 -10.17 -20.98
CA ASP A 166 2.08 -10.38 -22.14
C ASP A 166 0.64 -9.91 -21.89
N LYS A 167 0.14 -10.09 -20.65
CA LYS A 167 -1.18 -9.62 -20.26
C LYS A 167 -1.26 -8.09 -20.14
N ILE A 168 -0.22 -7.45 -19.60
CA ILE A 168 -0.11 -5.98 -19.56
C ILE A 168 -0.01 -5.41 -20.99
N ASP A 169 0.79 -6.02 -21.86
CA ASP A 169 0.88 -5.66 -23.28
C ASP A 169 -0.49 -5.73 -23.96
N SER A 170 -1.26 -6.78 -23.68
CA SER A 170 -2.63 -6.91 -24.18
C SER A 170 -3.54 -5.79 -23.67
N MET A 171 -3.46 -5.43 -22.40
CA MET A 171 -4.23 -4.32 -21.83
C MET A 171 -3.86 -2.98 -22.48
N ALA A 172 -2.57 -2.74 -22.71
CA ALA A 172 -2.08 -1.51 -23.33
C ALA A 172 -2.52 -1.38 -24.80
N ARG A 173 -2.43 -2.47 -25.58
CA ARG A 173 -2.87 -2.49 -26.99
C ARG A 173 -4.36 -2.23 -27.13
N ASN A 174 -5.19 -2.84 -26.27
CA ASN A 174 -6.64 -2.68 -26.32
C ASN A 174 -7.08 -1.25 -25.97
N ASN A 175 -6.28 -0.52 -25.21
CA ASN A 175 -6.63 0.80 -24.69
C ASN A 175 -5.82 1.96 -25.30
N ASN A 176 -4.90 1.71 -26.25
CA ASN A 176 -4.09 2.71 -26.95
C ASN A 176 -3.26 3.65 -26.03
N PHE A 177 -2.67 3.12 -24.95
CA PHE A 177 -1.85 3.92 -24.03
C PHE A 177 -0.37 3.50 -23.99
N ASP A 178 0.53 4.49 -24.06
CA ASP A 178 1.94 4.27 -24.44
C ASP A 178 2.98 4.82 -23.42
N ARG A 179 2.57 5.52 -22.35
CA ARG A 179 3.49 6.20 -21.39
C ARG A 179 3.45 5.67 -19.96
N THR A 180 2.29 5.30 -19.45
CA THR A 180 2.12 4.75 -18.08
C THR A 180 2.73 3.35 -17.94
N TYR A 181 2.72 2.63 -19.06
CA TYR A 181 3.33 1.31 -19.29
C TYR A 181 4.84 1.30 -18.97
N ASP A 182 5.59 2.29 -19.46
CA ASP A 182 7.05 2.32 -19.31
C ASP A 182 7.48 2.45 -17.83
N PHE A 183 6.71 3.16 -17.01
CA PHE A 183 7.05 3.39 -15.60
C PHE A 183 6.80 2.15 -14.71
N VAL A 184 5.66 1.49 -14.87
CA VAL A 184 5.34 0.29 -14.07
C VAL A 184 6.23 -0.89 -14.49
N VAL A 185 6.48 -1.05 -15.79
CA VAL A 185 7.42 -2.06 -16.30
C VAL A 185 8.84 -1.78 -15.81
N TRP A 186 9.26 -0.51 -15.75
CA TRP A 186 10.56 -0.12 -15.20
C TRP A 186 10.72 -0.49 -13.72
N LEU A 187 9.68 -0.31 -12.90
CA LEU A 187 9.70 -0.61 -11.46
C LEU A 187 9.81 -2.12 -11.16
N TYR A 188 9.10 -2.96 -11.91
CA TYR A 188 9.00 -4.39 -11.61
C TYR A 188 9.88 -5.30 -12.49
N PHE A 189 10.36 -4.81 -13.65
CA PHE A 189 11.10 -5.60 -14.64
C PHE A 189 12.32 -4.84 -15.23
N PRO A 190 13.28 -4.42 -14.39
CA PRO A 190 14.38 -3.55 -14.81
C PRO A 190 15.33 -4.17 -15.85
N ASP A 191 15.44 -5.50 -15.89
CA ASP A 191 16.27 -6.26 -16.83
C ASP A 191 15.70 -6.33 -18.25
N LYS A 192 14.41 -6.04 -18.43
CA LYS A 192 13.71 -6.16 -19.72
C LYS A 192 13.47 -4.84 -20.43
N GLN A 193 13.91 -3.71 -19.85
CA GLN A 193 13.74 -2.36 -20.42
C GLN A 193 14.20 -2.25 -21.88
N LYS A 194 15.31 -2.89 -22.25
CA LYS A 194 15.82 -2.93 -23.63
C LYS A 194 14.93 -3.73 -24.58
N LEU A 195 14.39 -4.85 -24.11
CA LEU A 195 13.49 -5.70 -24.89
C LEU A 195 12.16 -4.98 -25.17
N PHE A 196 11.68 -4.22 -24.19
CA PHE A 196 10.46 -3.44 -24.30
C PHE A 196 10.60 -2.21 -25.18
N HIS A 197 11.71 -1.47 -25.06
CA HIS A 197 12.01 -0.38 -25.97
C HIS A 197 12.08 -0.85 -27.43
N GLN A 198 12.67 -2.03 -27.67
CA GLN A 198 12.71 -2.64 -29.00
C GLN A 198 11.30 -3.00 -29.52
N ARG A 199 10.47 -3.66 -28.70
CA ARG A 199 9.09 -4.03 -29.08
C ARG A 199 8.18 -2.81 -29.31
N LYS A 200 8.39 -1.71 -28.58
CA LYS A 200 7.72 -0.43 -28.80
C LYS A 200 8.08 0.17 -30.16
N LEU A 201 9.37 0.23 -30.48
CA LEU A 201 9.84 0.68 -31.80
C LEU A 201 9.26 -0.19 -32.93
N ASP A 202 9.22 -1.52 -32.74
CA ASP A 202 8.64 -2.44 -33.71
C ASP A 202 7.14 -2.21 -33.92
N TRP A 203 6.39 -1.86 -32.86
CA TRP A 203 4.97 -1.54 -32.94
C TRP A 203 4.68 -0.16 -33.57
N GLU A 204 5.46 0.87 -33.24
CA GLU A 204 5.37 2.20 -33.87
C GLU A 204 5.66 2.10 -35.39
N ASN A 205 6.62 1.26 -35.77
CA ASN A 205 6.93 0.98 -37.17
C ASN A 205 5.79 0.24 -37.89
N GLN A 206 5.03 -0.62 -37.20
CA GLN A 206 3.86 -1.29 -37.76
C GLN A 206 2.64 -0.38 -37.96
N LYS A 207 2.53 0.73 -37.21
CA LYS A 207 1.48 1.74 -37.40
C LYS A 207 1.76 2.75 -38.52
N SER A 208 2.98 2.72 -39.06
CA SER A 208 3.48 3.65 -40.08
C SER A 208 3.30 3.15 -41.52
N ILE A 209 2.62 2.01 -41.69
CA ILE A 209 2.24 1.37 -42.96
C ILE A 209 0.72 1.41 -43.09
#